data_AF-A0A2M8DAC4-F1
#
_entry.id   AF-A0A2M8DAC4-F1
#
_cell.length_a   1.000
_cell.length_b   1.000
_cell.length_c   1.000
_cell.angle_alpha   90.00
_cell.angle_beta   90.00
_cell.angle_gamma   90.00
#
_symmetry.space_group_name_H-M   'P 1'
#
loop_
_entity.id
_entity.type
_entity.pdbx_description
1 polymer ?
#
loop_
_entity_poly.entity_id
_entity_poly.type
_entity_poly.pdbx_seq_one_letter_code
_entity_poly.pdbx_strand_id
1 'polypeptide(L)'
;MAIIIEEEKRKINWFVLALILSLVIIIGAAIYYLFFAVPPLVEKIASPRLQSLQELSSIKLQPETIISDPRFQILKQYVNPIEIQTNSIGKTNPFVK
;
A
#
# COMPACT_ATOMS: atom_id res chain seq x y z
N MET A 1 60.93 -32.67 33.71
CA MET A 1 60.46 -31.35 34.20
C MET A 1 59.42 -30.88 33.20
N ALA A 2 58.17 -30.68 33.60
CA ALA A 2 57.08 -30.30 32.70
C ALA A 2 56.76 -28.82 32.92
N ILE A 3 56.75 -28.04 31.83
CA ILE A 3 56.35 -26.64 31.83
C ILE A 3 54.84 -26.62 31.59
N ILE A 4 54.08 -26.14 32.57
CA ILE A 4 52.64 -25.93 32.44
C ILE A 4 52.47 -24.50 31.95
N ILE A 5 51.95 -24.34 30.74
CA ILE A 5 51.58 -23.05 30.17
C ILE A 5 50.15 -22.78 30.65
N GLU A 6 50.00 -21.91 31.65
CA GLU A 6 48.70 -21.40 32.04
C GLU A 6 48.24 -20.39 30.99
N GLU A 7 47.21 -20.75 30.20
CA GLU A 7 46.55 -19.80 29.31
C GLU A 7 45.88 -18.71 30.14
N GLU A 8 46.33 -17.47 29.95
CA GLU A 8 45.74 -16.30 30.59
C GLU A 8 44.30 -16.12 30.09
N LYS A 9 43.33 -16.57 30.89
CA LYS A 9 41.91 -16.42 30.57
C LYS A 9 41.55 -14.94 30.61
N ARG A 10 41.52 -14.31 29.44
CA ARG A 10 41.09 -12.91 29.26
C ARG A 10 39.70 -12.73 29.87
N LYS A 11 39.63 -12.08 31.03
CA LYS A 11 38.37 -11.80 31.71
C LYS A 11 37.59 -10.79 30.89
N ILE A 12 36.53 -11.25 30.23
CA ILE A 12 35.62 -10.36 29.52
C ILE A 12 34.94 -9.47 30.56
N ASN A 13 35.04 -8.16 30.37
CA ASN A 13 34.32 -7.20 31.19
C ASN A 13 32.85 -7.17 30.76
N TRP A 14 32.03 -7.99 31.41
CA TRP A 14 30.59 -8.11 31.14
C TRP A 14 29.84 -6.78 31.21
N PHE A 15 30.31 -5.84 32.04
CA PHE A 15 29.73 -4.49 32.12
C PHE A 15 29.96 -3.71 30.82
N VAL A 16 31.17 -3.76 30.27
CA VAL A 16 31.49 -3.11 28.98
C VAL A 16 30.69 -3.75 27.85
N LEU A 17 30.54 -5.07 27.86
CA LEU A 17 29.75 -5.78 26.86
C LEU A 17 28.27 -5.37 26.91
N ALA A 18 27.68 -5.29 28.10
CA ALA A 18 26.31 -4.85 28.29
C ALA A 18 26.09 -3.40 27.83
N LEU A 19 27.05 -2.52 28.11
CA LEU A 19 26.99 -1.12 27.70
C LEU A 19 27.03 -0.96 26.18
N ILE A 20 27.91 -1.69 25.50
CA ILE A 20 27.96 -1.71 24.03
C ILE A 20 26.66 -2.24 23.45
N LEU A 21 26.14 -3.35 23.99
CA LEU A 21 24.88 -3.94 23.54
C LEU A 21 23.70 -2.97 23.71
N SER A 22 23.62 -2.29 24.85
CA SER A 22 22.61 -1.27 25.12
C SER A 22 22.68 -0.12 24.11
N LEU A 23 23.89 0.34 23.76
CA LEU A 23 24.08 1.41 22.79
C LEU A 23 23.57 0.99 21.40
N VAL A 24 23.89 -0.23 20.97
CA VAL A 24 23.43 -0.79 19.69
C VAL A 24 21.90 -0.89 19.64
N ILE A 25 21.27 -1.34 20.73
CA ILE A 25 19.81 -1.44 20.81
C ILE A 25 19.15 -0.06 20.69
N ILE A 26 19.66 0.95 21.39
CA ILE A 26 19.12 2.32 21.36
C ILE A 26 19.21 2.90 19.95
N ILE A 27 20.37 2.78 19.30
CA ILE A 27 20.59 3.28 17.94
C ILE A 27 19.68 2.54 16.95
N GLY A 28 19.61 1.21 17.04
CA GLY A 28 18.75 0.40 16.19
C GLY A 28 17.27 0.77 16.34
N ALA A 29 16.80 0.96 17.57
CA ALA A 29 15.44 1.39 17.85
C ALA A 29 15.15 2.79 17.29
N ALA A 30 16.08 3.73 17.42
CA ALA A 30 15.93 5.09 16.88
C ALA A 30 15.81 5.08 15.35
N ILE A 31 16.68 4.33 14.66
CA ILE A 31 16.62 4.18 13.20
C ILE A 31 15.30 3.52 12.80
N TYR A 32 14.92 2.43 13.47
CA TYR A 32 13.66 1.75 13.20
C TYR A 32 12.46 2.70 13.36
N TYR A 33 12.44 3.47 14.45
CA TYR A 33 11.36 4.42 14.70
C TYR A 33 11.32 5.57 13.68
N LEU A 34 12.48 6.06 13.24
CA LEU A 34 12.53 7.17 12.28
C LEU A 34 12.08 6.74 10.88
N PHE A 35 12.44 5.53 10.45
CA PHE A 35 12.27 5.10 9.06
C PHE A 35 11.12 4.10 8.84
N PHE A 36 10.78 3.29 9.86
CA PHE A 36 9.87 2.16 9.71
C PHE A 36 8.67 2.21 10.63
N ALA A 37 8.69 2.99 11.71
CA ALA A 37 7.47 3.18 12.48
C ALA A 37 6.45 3.92 11.60
N VAL A 38 5.30 3.27 11.40
CA VAL A 38 4.17 3.86 10.69
C VAL A 38 3.77 5.11 11.48
N PRO A 39 3.91 6.32 10.92
CA PRO A 39 3.44 7.50 11.62
C PRO A 39 1.95 7.30 11.88
N PRO A 40 1.42 7.65 13.08
CA PRO A 40 -0.01 7.73 13.25
C PRO A 40 -0.47 8.65 12.13
N LEU A 41 -1.27 8.12 11.20
CA LEU A 41 -1.73 8.85 10.04
C LEU A 41 -2.35 10.11 10.62
N VAL A 42 -1.65 11.24 10.53
CA VAL A 42 -2.23 12.56 10.70
C VAL A 42 -3.50 12.44 9.90
N GLU A 43 -4.64 12.45 10.59
CA GLU A 43 -5.95 12.11 10.05
C GLU A 43 -5.94 12.58 8.62
N LYS A 44 -5.95 11.65 7.66
CA LYS A 44 -5.92 12.05 6.26
C LYS A 44 -7.10 13.00 6.17
N ILE A 45 -6.81 14.29 6.15
CA ILE A 45 -7.62 15.34 5.58
C ILE A 45 -7.62 14.96 4.11
N ALA A 46 -8.32 13.86 3.80
CA ALA A 46 -9.02 13.70 2.57
C ALA A 46 -9.73 15.03 2.46
N SER A 47 -9.23 15.87 1.55
CA SER A 47 -9.89 17.09 1.14
C SER A 47 -11.40 16.80 1.15
N PRO A 48 -12.27 17.70 1.62
CA PRO A 48 -13.71 17.47 1.59
C PRO A 48 -14.20 16.93 0.22
N ARG A 49 -13.47 17.29 -0.86
CA ARG A 49 -13.65 16.79 -2.23
C ARG A 49 -13.33 15.31 -2.45
N LEU A 50 -12.39 14.71 -1.72
CA LEU A 50 -12.07 13.28 -1.78
C LEU A 50 -13.06 12.45 -0.93
N GLN A 51 -13.58 13.03 0.16
CA GLN A 51 -14.60 12.37 0.96
C GLN A 51 -15.92 12.22 0.18
N SER A 52 -16.31 13.23 -0.59
CA SER A 52 -17.49 13.14 -1.47
C SER A 52 -17.32 12.13 -2.63
N LEU A 53 -16.09 11.82 -3.05
CA LEU A 53 -15.85 10.74 -4.03
C LEU A 53 -16.03 9.34 -3.42
N GLN A 54 -15.88 9.20 -2.10
CA GLN A 54 -16.18 7.96 -1.40
C GLN A 54 -17.70 7.67 -1.41
N GLU A 55 -18.53 8.72 -1.41
CA GLU A 55 -19.98 8.58 -1.57
C GLU A 55 -20.33 8.05 -2.96
N LEU A 56 -19.65 8.53 -4.01
CA LEU A 56 -19.81 8.06 -5.38
C LEU A 56 -19.40 6.60 -5.57
N SER A 57 -18.32 6.14 -4.94
CA SER A 57 -17.89 4.74 -5.02
C SER A 57 -18.82 3.77 -4.29
N SER A 58 -19.61 4.28 -3.35
CA SER A 58 -20.58 3.51 -2.56
C SER A 58 -21.92 3.32 -3.28
N ILE A 59 -22.14 4.00 -4.41
CA ILE A 59 -23.38 3.89 -5.18
C ILE A 59 -23.43 2.51 -5.86
N LYS A 60 -24.37 1.67 -5.40
CA LYS A 60 -24.71 0.42 -6.08
C LYS A 60 -25.65 0.72 -7.24
N LEU A 61 -25.11 0.73 -8.47
CA LEU A 61 -25.92 0.84 -9.67
C LEU A 61 -26.74 -0.45 -9.86
N GLN A 62 -28.06 -0.31 -10.00
CA GLN A 62 -29.00 -1.41 -10.23
C GLN A 62 -29.61 -1.27 -11.64
N PRO A 63 -28.86 -1.59 -12.70
CA PRO A 63 -29.31 -1.38 -14.08
C PRO A 63 -30.61 -2.14 -14.41
N GLU A 64 -30.87 -3.25 -13.70
CA GLU A 64 -32.09 -4.05 -13.83
C GLU A 64 -33.36 -3.21 -13.63
N THR A 65 -33.30 -2.21 -12.74
CA THR A 65 -34.43 -1.32 -12.43
C THR A 65 -34.75 -0.34 -13.56
N ILE A 66 -33.77 -0.04 -14.40
CA ILE A 66 -33.91 0.90 -15.53
C ILE A 66 -34.37 0.14 -16.77
N ILE A 67 -33.78 -1.03 -17.03
CA ILE A 67 -34.11 -1.86 -18.20
C ILE A 67 -35.56 -2.39 -18.11
N SER A 68 -36.05 -2.64 -16.90
CA SER A 68 -37.44 -3.07 -16.66
C SER A 68 -38.46 -1.93 -16.65
N ASP A 69 -38.04 -0.67 -16.68
CA ASP A 69 -38.95 0.47 -16.66
C ASP A 69 -39.73 0.60 -17.99
N PRO A 70 -41.06 0.70 -17.97
CA PRO A 70 -41.87 0.86 -19.19
C PRO A 70 -41.43 2.05 -20.05
N ARG A 71 -40.98 3.15 -19.43
CA ARG A 71 -40.50 4.35 -20.12
C ARG A 71 -39.21 4.07 -20.89
N PHE A 72 -38.35 3.21 -20.35
CA PHE A 72 -37.11 2.81 -21.02
C PHE A 72 -37.40 1.89 -22.21
N GLN A 73 -38.36 0.97 -22.08
CA GLN A 73 -38.73 0.03 -23.15
C GLN A 73 -39.40 0.69 -24.36
N ILE A 74 -40.03 1.85 -24.16
CA ILE A 74 -40.63 2.64 -25.25
C ILE A 74 -39.56 3.37 -26.09
N LEU A 75 -38.35 3.55 -25.55
CA LEU A 75 -37.26 4.22 -26.27
C LEU A 75 -36.82 3.37 -27.45
N LYS A 76 -36.78 3.99 -28.63
CA LYS A 76 -36.23 3.35 -29.82
C LYS A 76 -34.71 3.48 -29.81
N GLN A 77 -34.03 2.37 -30.03
CA GLN A 77 -32.60 2.39 -30.29
C GLN A 77 -32.35 2.89 -31.72
N TYR A 78 -31.84 4.12 -31.85
CA TYR A 78 -31.54 4.74 -33.15
C TYR A 78 -30.12 4.44 -33.66
N VAL A 79 -29.27 3.86 -32.81
CA VAL A 79 -27.89 3.53 -33.13
C VAL A 79 -27.68 2.03 -33.02
N ASN A 80 -27.05 1.43 -34.02
CA ASN A 80 -26.68 0.03 -33.96
C ASN A 80 -25.81 -0.24 -32.73
N PRO A 81 -26.02 -1.36 -32.01
CA PRO A 81 -25.14 -1.75 -30.93
C PRO A 81 -23.70 -1.81 -31.45
N ILE A 82 -22.76 -1.27 -30.68
CA ILE A 82 -21.35 -1.38 -31.01
C ILE A 82 -20.97 -2.86 -30.85
N GLU A 83 -20.76 -3.54 -31.96
CA GLU A 83 -20.12 -4.85 -31.94
C GLU A 83 -18.69 -4.67 -31.44
N ILE A 84 -18.43 -5.13 -30.22
CA ILE A 84 -17.07 -5.16 -29.67
C ILE A 84 -16.30 -6.16 -30.53
N GLN A 85 -15.53 -5.66 -31.49
CA GLN A 85 -14.58 -6.49 -32.22
C GLN A 85 -13.57 -7.02 -31.20
N THR A 86 -13.71 -8.29 -30.83
CA THR A 86 -12.83 -9.00 -29.88
C THR A 86 -11.36 -9.00 -30.31
N ASN A 87 -11.07 -8.55 -31.53
CA ASN A 87 -9.76 -8.63 -32.17
C ASN A 87 -9.00 -7.29 -32.23
N SER A 88 -9.56 -6.18 -31.75
CA SER A 88 -8.80 -4.93 -31.59
C SER A 88 -9.23 -4.17 -30.34
N ILE A 89 -8.51 -4.43 -29.24
CA ILE A 89 -8.63 -3.64 -28.02
C ILE A 89 -8.03 -2.25 -28.30
N GLY A 90 -8.91 -1.27 -28.55
CA GLY A 90 -8.57 0.16 -28.59
C GLY A 90 -8.01 0.69 -29.91
N LYS A 91 -8.14 2.01 -30.11
CA LYS A 91 -7.38 2.75 -31.13
C LYS A 91 -5.94 2.86 -30.67
N THR A 92 -4.98 2.62 -31.57
CA THR A 92 -3.56 2.89 -31.32
C THR A 92 -3.40 4.35 -30.89
N ASN A 93 -2.80 4.57 -29.72
CA ASN A 93 -2.59 5.91 -29.18
C ASN A 93 -1.58 6.66 -30.09
N PRO A 94 -1.97 7.80 -30.70
CA PRO A 94 -1.11 8.52 -31.65
C PRO A 94 0.04 9.30 -30.98
N PHE A 95 0.15 9.25 -29.65
CA PHE A 95 1.17 9.96 -28.88
C PHE A 95 2.25 9.06 -28.27
N VAL A 96 2.13 7.73 -28.43
CA VAL A 96 3.24 6.81 -28.09
C VAL A 96 4.10 6.67 -29.34
N LYS A 97 5.20 7.42 -29.36
CA LYS A 97 6.31 7.24 -30.29
C LYS A 97 7.43 6.50 -29.56
#